data_AF-A0A918Y194-F1
#
_entry.id   AF-A0A918Y194-F1
#
_cell.length_a   1.000
_cell.length_b   1.000
_cell.length_c   1.000
_cell.angle_alpha   90.00
_cell.angle_beta   90.00
_cell.angle_gamma   90.00
#
_symmetry.space_group_name_H-M   'P 1'
#
loop_
_entity.id
_entity.type
_entity.pdbx_description
1 polymer ?
#
loop_
_entity_poly.entity_id
_entity_poly.type
_entity_poly.pdbx_seq_one_letter_code
_entity_poly.pdbx_strand_id
1 'polypeptide(L)' 'MSSQDDALRQAQTDYQHHMQTCRQCHADTVPCPVAKHLLRVYNNARRGLAHPK' A
#
# COMPACT_ATOMS: atom_id res chain seq x y z
N MET A 1 15.13 11.70 7.21
CA MET A 1 14.07 10.93 6.54
C MET A 1 12.80 11.76 6.71
N SER A 2 12.18 12.19 5.61
CA SER A 2 10.91 12.91 5.71
C SER A 2 9.85 11.93 6.14
N SER A 3 9.05 12.25 7.17
CA SER A 3 8.00 11.37 7.69
C SER A 3 7.03 10.85 6.62
N GLN A 4 6.92 11.56 5.49
CA GLN A 4 6.13 11.14 4.33
C GLN A 4 6.80 10.05 3.48
N ASP A 5 8.14 10.04 3.36
CA ASP A 5 8.89 8.98 2.66
C ASP A 5 8.82 7.68 3.47
N ASP A 6 8.94 7.78 4.79
CA ASP A 6 8.74 6.66 5.71
C ASP A 6 7.32 6.11 5.62
N ALA A 7 6.30 6.98 5.58
CA ALA A 7 4.90 6.57 5.40
C ALA A 7 4.65 5.86 4.05
N LEU A 8 5.30 6.32 2.97
CA LEU A 8 5.21 5.66 1.67
C LEU A 8 5.85 4.27 1.68
N ARG A 9 7.08 4.17 2.23
CA ARG A 9 7.80 2.90 2.36
C ARG A 9 7.04 1.90 3.22
N GLN A 10 6.45 2.35 4.32
CA GLN A 10 5.63 1.52 5.19
C GLN A 10 4.39 1.00 4.43
N ALA A 11 3.62 1.90 3.80
CA ALA A 11 2.44 1.52 3.04
C ALA A 11 2.74 0.56 1.88
N GLN A 12 3.91 0.72 1.23
CA GLN A 12 4.40 -0.20 0.22
C GLN A 12 4.70 -1.58 0.81
N THR A 13 5.42 -1.62 1.93
CA THR A 13 5.79 -2.85 2.62
C THR A 13 4.54 -3.62 3.08
N ASP A 14 3.56 -2.93 3.67
CA ASP A 14 2.31 -3.52 4.12
C ASP A 14 1.52 -4.13 2.96
N TYR A 15 1.44 -3.41 1.83
CA TYR A 15 0.79 -3.92 0.61
C TYR A 15 1.49 -5.18 0.07
N GLN A 16 2.82 -5.16 -0.05
CA GLN A 16 3.59 -6.30 -0.54
C GLN A 16 3.47 -7.51 0.39
N HIS A 17 3.59 -7.30 1.69
CA HIS A 17 3.44 -8.35 2.69
C HIS A 17 2.03 -8.97 2.63
N HIS A 18 1.00 -8.16 2.41
CA HIS A 18 -0.36 -8.64 2.24
C HIS A 18 -0.53 -9.49 0.97
N MET A 19 0.07 -9.08 -0.15
CA MET A 19 0.04 -9.89 -1.38
C MET A 19 0.69 -11.27 -1.20
N GLN A 20 1.74 -11.37 -0.39
CA GLN A 20 2.44 -12.64 -0.14
C GLN A 20 1.71 -13.53 0.89
N THR A 21 0.99 -12.94 1.85
CA THR A 21 0.37 -13.68 2.96
C THR A 21 -1.12 -13.97 2.76
N CYS A 22 -1.82 -13.16 1.96
CA CYS A 22 -3.25 -13.31 1.75
C CYS A 22 -3.54 -14.42 0.72
N ARG A 23 -4.15 -15.52 1.18
CA ARG A 23 -4.56 -16.62 0.30
C ARG A 23 -5.49 -16.19 -0.84
N GLN A 24 -6.41 -15.25 -0.59
CA GLN A 24 -7.31 -14.75 -1.63
C GLN A 24 -6.56 -13.96 -2.69
N CYS A 25 -5.63 -13.08 -2.29
CA CYS A 25 -4.81 -12.34 -3.27
C CYS A 25 -3.82 -13.24 -4.01
N HIS A 26 -3.46 -14.37 -3.41
CA HIS A 26 -2.60 -15.37 -4.04
C HIS A 26 -3.36 -16.32 -4.98
N ALA A 27 -4.62 -16.62 -4.67
CA ALA A 27 -5.43 -17.59 -5.40
C ALA A 27 -6.28 -16.96 -6.51
N ASP A 28 -6.70 -15.71 -6.34
CA ASP A 28 -7.63 -15.03 -7.24
C ASP A 28 -6.97 -13.90 -8.03
N THR A 29 -7.55 -13.60 -9.20
CA THR A 29 -7.23 -12.40 -9.99
C THR A 29 -7.84 -11.12 -9.42
N VAL A 30 -8.69 -11.22 -8.38
CA VAL A 30 -9.38 -10.07 -7.78
C VAL A 30 -8.73 -9.72 -6.43
N PRO A 31 -8.21 -8.48 -6.27
CA PRO A 31 -7.63 -8.05 -5.01
C PRO A 31 -8.69 -7.99 -3.91
N CYS A 32 -8.37 -8.57 -2.75
CA CYS A 32 -9.27 -8.57 -1.61
C CYS A 32 -9.54 -7.13 -1.08
N PRO A 33 -10.54 -6.93 -0.21
CA PRO A 33 -10.84 -5.62 0.36
C PRO A 33 -9.66 -4.97 1.09
N VAL A 34 -8.82 -5.79 1.76
CA VAL A 34 -7.63 -5.32 2.47
C VAL A 34 -6.54 -4.88 1.49
N ALA A 35 -6.27 -5.66 0.46
CA ALA A 35 -5.36 -5.28 -0.62
C ALA A 35 -5.78 -3.96 -1.27
N LYS A 36 -7.08 -3.79 -1.55
CA LYS A 36 -7.65 -2.55 -2.09
C LYS A 36 -7.46 -1.36 -1.14
N HIS A 37 -7.62 -1.59 0.17
CA HIS A 37 -7.37 -0.57 1.19
C HIS A 37 -5.90 -0.17 1.24
N LEU A 38 -4.98 -1.13 1.32
CA LEU A 38 -3.53 -0.89 1.35
C LEU A 38 -3.05 -0.16 0.09
N LEU A 39 -3.57 -0.54 -1.08
CA LEU A 39 -3.27 0.15 -2.34
C LEU A 39 -3.74 1.61 -2.31
N ARG A 40 -4.89 1.90 -1.69
CA ARG A 40 -5.38 3.28 -1.51
C ARG A 40 -4.47 4.07 -0.57
N VAL A 41 -4.04 3.49 0.54
CA VAL A 41 -3.11 4.12 1.50
C VAL A 41 -1.79 4.45 0.80
N TYR A 42 -1.19 3.50 0.08
CA TYR A 42 0.03 3.72 -0.70
C TYR A 42 -0.13 4.85 -1.72
N ASN A 43 -1.22 4.85 -2.50
CA ASN A 43 -1.48 5.91 -3.48
C ASN A 43 -1.66 7.28 -2.83
N ASN A 44 -2.32 7.36 -1.67
CA ASN A 44 -2.48 8.61 -0.93
C ASN A 44 -1.15 9.11 -0.38
N ALA A 45 -0.31 8.24 0.20
CA ALA A 45 1.03 8.58 0.66
C ALA A 45 1.88 9.10 -0.51
N ARG A 46 1.81 8.45 -1.67
CA ARG A 46 2.51 8.87 -2.89
C ARG A 46 2.05 10.24 -3.40
N ARG A 47 0.75 10.52 -3.33
CA ARG A 47 0.18 11.84 -3.67
C ARG A 47 0.60 12.93 -2.68
N GLY A 48 0.64 12.61 -1.39
CA GLY A 48 1.12 13.53 -0.34
C GLY A 48 2.59 13.88 -0.50
N LEU A 49 3.41 12.95 -0.98
CA LEU A 49 4.80 13.21 -1.39
C LEU A 49 4.92 14.03 -2.67
N ALA A 50 4.02 13.85 -3.64
CA ALA A 50 4.02 14.60 -4.90
C ALA A 50 3.50 16.04 -4.74
N HIS A 51 2.70 16.29 -3.71
CA HIS A 51 2.20 17.62 -3.34
C HIS A 51 2.50 17.91 -1.87
N PRO A 52 3.77 18.21 -1.52
CA PRO A 52 4.09 18.72 -0.21
C PRO A 52 3.40 20.08 -0.07
N LYS A 53 2.41 20.17 0.81
CA LYS A 53 1.70 21.42 1.11
C LYS A 53 2.50 22.26 2.10
#